data_AF-A0A358TYY1-F1
#
_entry.id   AF-A0A358TYY1-F1
#
_cell.length_a   1.000
_cell.length_b   1.000
_cell.length_c   1.000
_cell.angle_alpha   90.00
_cell.angle_beta   90.00
_cell.angle_gamma   90.00
#
_symmetry.space_group_name_H-M   'P 1'
#
loop_
_entity.id
_entity.type
_entity.pdbx_description
1 polymer ?
#
loop_
_entity_poly.entity_id
_entity_poly.type
_entity_poly.pdbx_seq_one_letter_code
_entity_poly.pdbx_strand_id
1 'polypeptide(L)' 'MIELDEMDDDLRKIHEASMAVLEQTGMRFHHPKVLEIMRQNRIRIEGQTAFFTRAQVIDWVS' A
#
# COMPACT_ATOMS: atom_id res chain seq x y z
N MET A 1 -1.42 6.97 -16.61
CA MET A 1 -1.11 8.08 -15.68
C MET A 1 -2.45 8.58 -15.17
N ILE A 2 -2.84 8.21 -13.96
CA ILE A 2 -4.09 8.73 -13.38
C ILE A 2 -3.79 10.18 -12.98
N GLU A 3 -4.41 11.13 -13.67
CA GLU A 3 -4.31 12.55 -13.35
C GLU A 3 -4.98 12.79 -12.00
N LEU A 4 -4.17 12.95 -10.96
CA LEU A 4 -4.63 13.22 -9.58
C LEU A 4 -5.16 14.66 -9.40
N ASP A 5 -5.14 15.48 -10.44
CA ASP A 5 -5.49 16.91 -10.41
C ASP A 5 -7.01 17.18 -10.49
N GLU A 6 -7.84 16.21 -10.90
CA GLU A 6 -9.31 16.36 -10.96
C GLU A 6 -10.06 15.59 -9.86
N MET A 7 -9.40 15.27 -8.74
CA MET A 7 -10.03 14.54 -7.64
C MET A 7 -10.61 15.50 -6.60
N ASP A 8 -11.90 15.33 -6.29
CA ASP A 8 -12.62 16.02 -5.20
C ASP A 8 -11.75 16.06 -3.94
N ASP A 9 -11.72 17.21 -3.24
CA ASP A 9 -10.84 17.44 -2.10
C ASP A 9 -10.98 16.38 -1.00
N ASP A 10 -12.20 15.86 -0.78
CA ASP A 10 -12.43 14.83 0.22
C ASP A 10 -11.90 13.47 -0.24
N LEU A 11 -12.05 13.17 -1.53
CA LEU A 11 -11.48 11.97 -2.13
C LEU A 11 -9.94 11.99 -2.10
N ARG A 12 -9.32 13.15 -2.33
CA ARG A 12 -7.86 13.34 -2.18
C ARG A 12 -7.42 13.06 -0.75
N LYS A 13 -8.12 13.61 0.26
CA LYS A 13 -7.79 13.36 1.68
C LYS A 13 -7.90 11.87 2.04
N ILE A 14 -8.94 11.18 1.57
CA ILE A 14 -9.12 9.74 1.80
C ILE A 14 -7.97 8.96 1.17
N HIS A 15 -7.58 9.30 -0.06
CA HIS A 15 -6.45 8.68 -0.75
C HIS A 15 -5.14 8.87 0.03
N GLU A 16 -4.81 10.11 0.40
CA GLU A 16 -3.59 10.42 1.16
C GLU A 16 -3.57 9.72 2.52
N ALA A 17 -4.67 9.75 3.27
CA ALA A 17 -4.78 9.06 4.56
C ALA A 17 -4.61 7.54 4.42
N SER A 18 -5.21 6.95 3.39
CA SER A 18 -5.07 5.51 3.12
C SER A 18 -3.63 5.12 2.81
N MET A 19 -2.94 5.93 1.99
CA MET A 19 -1.52 5.69 1.69
C MET A 19 -0.66 5.81 2.95
N ALA A 20 -0.91 6.81 3.80
CA ALA A 20 -0.18 6.98 5.06
C ALA A 20 -0.34 5.76 6.00
N VAL A 21 -1.55 5.19 6.08
CA VAL A 21 -1.80 3.97 6.87
C VAL A 21 -1.02 2.79 6.31
N LEU A 22 -1.08 2.54 5.00
CA LEU A 22 -0.38 1.41 4.37
C LEU A 22 1.14 1.52 4.45
N GLU A 23 1.69 2.72 4.43
CA GLU A 23 3.14 2.96 4.48
C GLU A 23 3.69 2.95 5.91
N GLN A 24 2.99 3.55 6.87
CA GLN A 24 3.49 3.73 8.23
C GLN A 24 3.00 2.66 9.21
N THR A 25 1.76 2.22 9.09
CA THR A 25 1.16 1.19 9.96
C THR A 25 1.27 -0.18 9.34
N GLY A 26 1.14 -0.26 8.01
CA GLY A 26 1.13 -1.50 7.27
C GLY A 26 -0.14 -2.34 7.52
N MET A 27 -0.11 -3.57 7.03
CA MET A 27 -1.19 -4.53 7.17
C MET A 27 -0.65 -5.89 7.60
N ARG A 28 -1.27 -6.48 8.61
CA ARG A 28 -0.88 -7.80 9.11
C ARG A 28 -1.48 -8.91 8.25
N PHE A 29 -0.63 -9.83 7.79
CA PHE A 29 -1.03 -11.03 7.06
C PHE A 29 -0.76 -12.28 7.89
N HIS A 30 -1.79 -13.09 8.09
CA HIS A 30 -1.71 -14.30 8.91
C HIS A 30 -1.15 -15.51 8.17
N HIS A 31 -1.27 -15.54 6.85
CA HIS A 31 -0.88 -16.70 6.07
C HIS A 31 0.60 -16.61 5.67
N PRO A 32 1.47 -17.55 6.09
CA PRO A 32 2.92 -17.45 5.88
C PRO A 32 3.31 -17.39 4.40
N LYS A 33 2.60 -18.12 3.54
CA LYS A 33 2.83 -18.08 2.08
C LYS A 33 2.58 -16.71 1.46
N VAL A 34 1.66 -15.90 2.02
CA VAL A 34 1.42 -14.54 1.54
C VAL A 34 2.60 -13.65 1.88
N LEU A 35 3.14 -13.76 3.10
CA LEU A 35 4.34 -13.03 3.51
C LEU A 35 5.55 -13.40 2.65
N GLU A 36 5.67 -14.67 2.24
CA GLU A 36 6.74 -15.13 1.35
C GLU A 36 6.64 -14.50 -0.04
N ILE A 37 5.45 -14.54 -0.65
CA ILE A 37 5.17 -13.86 -1.93
C ILE A 37 5.48 -12.37 -1.81
N MET A 38 5.12 -11.74 -0.70
CA MET A 38 5.37 -10.31 -0.53
C MET A 38 6.85 -9.96 -0.43
N ARG A 39 7.65 -10.78 0.28
CA ARG A 39 9.11 -10.61 0.33
C ARG A 39 9.74 -10.74 -1.05
N GLN A 40 9.28 -11.68 -1.87
CA GLN A 40 9.76 -11.86 -3.25
C GLN A 40 9.46 -10.63 -4.12
N ASN A 41 8.34 -9.95 -3.88
CA ASN A 41 7.96 -8.71 -4.56
C ASN A 41 8.60 -7.45 -3.94
N ARG A 42 9.65 -7.59 -3.12
CA ARG A 42 10.39 -6.48 -2.49
C ARG A 42 9.51 -5.59 -1.60
N ILE A 43 8.44 -6.13 -1.05
CA ILE A 43 7.62 -5.44 -0.05
C ILE A 43 8.32 -5.57 1.30
N ARG A 44 8.38 -4.47 2.06
CA ARG A 44 8.96 -4.47 3.40
C ARG A 44 8.05 -5.26 4.33
N ILE A 45 8.59 -6.30 4.95
CA ILE A 45 7.88 -7.13 5.94
C ILE A 45 8.59 -7.05 7.29
N GLU A 46 7.85 -6.74 8.35
CA GLU A 46 8.33 -6.83 9.74
C GLU A 46 7.44 -7.78 10.53
N GLY A 47 8.00 -8.90 10.97
CA GLY A 47 7.23 -9.99 11.57
C GLY A 47 6.16 -10.53 10.60
N GLN A 48 4.91 -10.17 10.85
CA GLN A 48 3.74 -10.52 10.05
C GLN A 48 3.07 -9.30 9.38
N THR A 49 3.67 -8.12 9.47
CA THR A 49 3.12 -6.87 8.94
C THR A 49 3.85 -6.49 7.66
N ALA A 50 3.09 -6.21 6.61
CA ALA A 50 3.59 -5.72 5.33
C ALA A 50 3.36 -4.22 5.20
N PHE A 51 4.37 -3.50 4.71
CA PHE A 51 4.32 -2.05 4.51
C PHE A 51 4.50 -1.76 3.02
N PHE A 52 3.66 -0.87 2.50
CA PHE A 52 3.55 -0.61 1.06
C PHE A 52 3.85 0.85 0.75
N THR A 53 4.65 1.09 -0.28
CA THR A 53 4.83 2.44 -0.80
C THR A 53 3.72 2.80 -1.79
N ARG A 54 3.49 4.10 -2.00
CA ARG A 54 2.51 4.57 -3.00
C ARG A 54 2.75 3.97 -4.38
N ALA A 55 4.01 3.92 -4.82
CA ALA A 55 4.37 3.38 -6.14
C ALA A 55 3.94 1.91 -6.27
N GLN A 56 4.20 1.10 -5.25
CA GLN A 56 3.80 -0.32 -5.24
C GLN A 56 2.28 -0.49 -5.30
N VAL A 57 1.52 0.33 -4.58
CA VAL A 57 0.06 0.27 -4.61
C VAL A 57 -0.46 0.68 -5.97
N ILE A 58 0.03 1.78 -6.55
CA ILE A 58 -0.43 2.27 -7.86
C ILE A 58 -0.12 1.26 -8.97
N ASP A 59 1.04 0.61 -8.93
CA ASP A 59 1.45 -0.38 -9.93
C ASP A 59 0.50 -1.60 -10.01
N TRP A 60 -0.25 -1.92 -8.93
CA TRP A 60 -1.16 -3.07 -8.91
C TRP A 60 -2.63 -2.72 -9.08
N VAL A 61 -2.99 -1.45 -8.89
CA VAL A 61 -4.38 -0.98 -8.94
C VAL A 61 -4.67 -0.26 -10.27
N SER A 62 -3.63 0.10 -11.03
CA SER A 62 -3.73 0.67 -12.39
C SER A 62 -3.89 -0.40 -13.46
#